data_AF-A0A3Q1C8S0-F1
#
_entry.id   AF-A0A3Q1C8S0-F1
#
_cell.length_a   1.000
_cell.length_b   1.000
_cell.length_c   1.000
_cell.angle_alpha   90.00
_cell.angle_beta   90.00
_cell.angle_gamma   90.00
#
_symmetry.space_group_name_H-M   'P 1'
#
loop_
_entity.id
_entity.type
_entity.pdbx_description
1 polymer ?
#
loop_
_entity_poly.entity_id
_entity_poly.type
_entity_poly.pdbx_seq_one_letter_code
_entity_poly.pdbx_strand_id
1 'polypeptide(L)'
;MASEGNPVPEAITKFCLSLLQKLSEDDSSANLFLSPFSISTALAMVMLGTAGETATQMSKVLCFTEQSDQAGGQQTQLSPMQQLHEERQERMQMQPQVQTQQSSRLPPYLLKILKDKTDDANKTDDDASKIDDVSSNDSQPQCELNKPVDVHADFSKLLSELNKNDAPYALSLANRLYGEKSYQFIEEFLADIKKEYKAELESVDFKSSAEEVRVNISEWVEKQTQGKIKDLLGKNAVDGLTRLVLVNAIYFKGNWNQKFNEKDTADAAFKINKNDTKEVKMMRLTSTFPVAVIPELNCRVLEMPYKGKDLSMLIFLPDQIEDDSTGLEKLESKLTYEKFVEWTSPVTKNEIEVQVSLPRFKLEEKYDMKDVLVSMGMVDAFDTAKSDFSGMSSANDLVLSKVVHKAFVDVNEEGTEAAAATGGVAINLVSS
;
A
#
# COMPACT_ATOMS: atom_id res chain seq x y z
N MET A 1 2.21 -7.19 -3.35
CA MET A 1 0.89 -7.84 -3.45
C MET A 1 -0.05 -6.89 -4.17
N ALA A 2 -0.27 -7.09 -5.47
CA ALA A 2 -1.44 -6.50 -6.13
C ALA A 2 -2.57 -7.52 -5.94
N SER A 3 -3.46 -7.28 -4.99
CA SER A 3 -4.71 -8.03 -4.90
C SER A 3 -5.52 -7.66 -6.14
N GLU A 4 -5.53 -8.53 -7.16
CA GLU A 4 -6.27 -8.30 -8.39
C GLU A 4 -7.71 -7.86 -8.06
N GLY A 5 -8.07 -6.66 -8.53
CA GLY A 5 -9.40 -6.08 -8.37
C GLY A 5 -9.70 -5.33 -7.07
N ASN A 6 -8.74 -5.12 -6.16
CA ASN A 6 -8.91 -4.20 -5.01
C ASN A 6 -8.18 -2.87 -5.32
N PRO A 7 -8.87 -1.71 -5.33
CA PRO A 7 -8.28 -0.42 -5.63
C PRO A 7 -7.52 0.22 -4.45
N VAL A 8 -7.71 -0.26 -3.21
CA VAL A 8 -7.12 0.34 -2.00
C VAL A 8 -5.59 0.32 -2.00
N PRO A 9 -4.87 -0.77 -2.39
CA PRO A 9 -3.42 -0.75 -2.47
C PRO A 9 -2.86 0.31 -3.44
N GLU A 10 -3.53 0.54 -4.56
CA GLU A 10 -3.19 1.59 -5.51
C GLU A 10 -3.39 2.97 -4.88
N ALA A 11 -4.55 3.21 -4.28
CA ALA A 11 -4.86 4.47 -3.59
C ALA A 11 -3.85 4.78 -2.48
N ILE A 12 -3.50 3.80 -1.65
CA ILE A 12 -2.47 3.95 -0.59
C ILE A 12 -1.11 4.30 -1.19
N THR A 13 -0.75 3.71 -2.34
CA THR A 13 0.52 4.02 -3.02
C THR A 13 0.53 5.44 -3.58
N LYS A 14 -0.55 5.86 -4.27
CA LYS A 14 -0.70 7.24 -4.76
C LYS A 14 -0.67 8.27 -3.62
N PHE A 15 -1.37 7.98 -2.53
CA PHE A 15 -1.37 8.80 -1.33
C PHE A 15 0.03 8.87 -0.69
N CYS A 16 0.75 7.75 -0.60
CA CYS A 16 2.13 7.70 -0.11
C CYS A 16 3.05 8.63 -0.90
N LEU A 17 2.99 8.56 -2.24
CA LEU A 17 3.83 9.40 -3.11
C LEU A 17 3.48 10.89 -2.98
N SER A 18 2.19 11.21 -2.85
CA SER A 18 1.74 12.58 -2.62
C SER A 18 2.19 13.12 -1.26
N LEU A 19 2.13 12.29 -0.21
CA LEU A 19 2.67 12.63 1.12
C LEU A 19 4.19 12.85 1.08
N LEU A 20 4.91 11.99 0.37
CA LEU A 20 6.37 12.11 0.25
C LEU A 20 6.75 13.45 -0.39
N GLN A 21 6.11 13.79 -1.51
CA GLN A 21 6.32 15.09 -2.17
C GLN A 21 5.99 16.26 -1.25
N LYS A 22 4.86 16.18 -0.54
CA LYS A 22 4.44 17.27 0.35
C LYS A 22 5.35 17.45 1.56
N LEU A 23 5.85 16.35 2.13
CA LEU A 23 6.74 16.38 3.29
C LEU A 23 8.18 16.76 2.93
N SER A 24 8.62 16.49 1.69
CA SER A 24 9.96 16.90 1.23
C SER A 24 10.06 18.38 0.83
N GLU A 25 8.94 19.09 0.67
CA GLU A 25 8.92 20.54 0.43
C GLU A 25 9.47 21.35 1.62
N ASP A 26 9.28 20.88 2.86
CA ASP A 26 9.65 21.61 4.07
C ASP A 26 11.15 21.46 4.42
N ASP A 27 11.69 20.25 4.30
CA ASP A 27 13.11 19.94 4.51
C ASP A 27 13.54 18.77 3.61
N SER A 28 14.15 19.10 2.47
CA SER A 28 14.63 18.12 1.49
C SER A 28 15.84 17.31 1.94
N SER A 29 16.38 17.58 3.13
CA SER A 29 17.56 16.91 3.69
C SER A 29 17.27 16.02 4.90
N ALA A 30 16.06 16.10 5.45
CA ALA A 30 15.65 15.31 6.62
C ALA A 30 15.33 13.85 6.26
N ASN A 31 15.50 12.96 7.24
CA ASN A 31 14.98 11.60 7.11
C ASN A 31 13.45 11.63 7.19
N LEU A 32 12.78 10.89 6.29
CA LEU A 32 11.34 10.69 6.33
C LEU A 32 11.03 9.21 6.49
N PHE A 33 10.17 8.88 7.46
CA PHE A 33 9.68 7.52 7.64
C PHE A 33 8.25 7.52 8.19
N LEU A 34 7.32 6.93 7.45
CA LEU A 34 5.91 6.89 7.81
C LEU A 34 5.24 5.61 7.30
N SER A 35 4.07 5.29 7.84
CA SER A 35 3.22 4.20 7.35
C SER A 35 1.99 4.79 6.62
N PRO A 36 1.99 4.84 5.28
CA PRO A 36 0.85 5.37 4.52
C PRO A 36 -0.40 4.51 4.72
N PHE A 37 -0.22 3.20 4.91
CA PHE A 37 -1.28 2.26 5.26
C PHE A 37 -1.97 2.65 6.58
N SER A 38 -1.18 2.92 7.63
CA SER A 38 -1.72 3.31 8.94
C SER A 38 -2.49 4.63 8.87
N ILE A 39 -1.93 5.62 8.18
CA ILE A 39 -2.55 6.94 8.02
C ILE A 39 -3.86 6.82 7.24
N SER A 40 -3.81 6.13 6.10
CA SER A 40 -4.98 5.94 5.23
C SER A 40 -6.08 5.15 5.95
N THR A 41 -5.74 4.11 6.74
CA THR A 41 -6.73 3.34 7.51
C THR A 41 -7.42 4.21 8.57
N ALA A 42 -6.66 5.03 9.33
CA ALA A 42 -7.25 5.90 10.34
C ALA A 42 -8.15 6.98 9.71
N LEU A 43 -7.72 7.58 8.60
CA LEU A 43 -8.51 8.58 7.88
C LEU A 43 -9.71 7.99 7.15
N ALA A 44 -9.64 6.74 6.68
CA ALA A 44 -10.78 6.04 6.11
C ALA A 44 -11.85 5.72 7.16
N MET A 45 -11.46 5.35 8.40
CA MET A 45 -12.39 5.25 9.51
C MET A 45 -13.06 6.60 9.85
N VAL A 46 -12.32 7.70 9.75
CA VAL A 46 -12.89 9.05 9.89
C VAL A 46 -13.87 9.33 8.74
N MET A 47 -13.47 9.08 7.50
CA MET A 47 -14.27 9.38 6.31
C MET A 47 -15.61 8.63 6.29
N LEU A 48 -15.67 7.40 6.83
CA LEU A 48 -16.90 6.60 6.92
C LEU A 48 -18.05 7.34 7.63
N GLY A 49 -17.73 8.26 8.54
CA GLY A 49 -18.71 9.05 9.26
C GLY A 49 -18.91 10.48 8.74
N THR A 50 -18.37 10.80 7.56
CA THR A 50 -18.48 12.13 6.94
C THR A 50 -19.48 12.14 5.79
N ALA A 51 -19.99 13.33 5.46
CA ALA A 51 -20.87 13.53 4.32
C ALA A 51 -20.47 14.78 3.52
N GLY A 52 -21.17 15.02 2.40
CA GLY A 52 -21.01 16.21 1.58
C GLY A 52 -19.58 16.46 1.10
N GLU A 53 -19.19 17.74 1.07
CA GLU A 53 -17.88 18.17 0.61
C GLU A 53 -16.74 17.67 1.52
N THR A 54 -17.01 17.48 2.82
CA THR A 54 -16.04 16.89 3.75
C THR A 54 -15.63 15.49 3.27
N ALA A 55 -16.60 14.62 2.97
CA ALA A 55 -16.33 13.28 2.45
C ALA A 55 -15.64 13.32 1.08
N THR A 56 -16.06 14.23 0.18
CA THR A 56 -15.46 14.38 -1.15
C THR A 56 -13.99 14.77 -1.08
N GLN A 57 -13.64 15.76 -0.25
CA GLN A 57 -12.25 16.20 -0.07
C GLN A 57 -11.38 15.09 0.53
N MET A 58 -11.89 14.40 1.57
CA MET A 58 -11.16 13.28 2.18
C MET A 58 -10.90 12.15 1.18
N SER A 59 -11.92 11.74 0.43
CA SER A 59 -11.82 10.70 -0.58
C SER A 59 -10.82 11.06 -1.69
N LYS A 60 -10.80 12.33 -2.13
CA LYS A 60 -9.84 12.83 -3.12
C LYS A 60 -8.39 12.80 -2.60
N VAL A 61 -8.16 13.31 -1.39
CA VAL A 61 -6.81 13.34 -0.79
C VAL A 61 -6.28 11.93 -0.55
N LEU A 62 -7.13 11.00 -0.14
CA LEU A 62 -6.77 9.59 0.05
C LEU A 62 -6.71 8.78 -1.25
N CYS A 63 -6.98 9.41 -2.40
CA CYS A 63 -6.95 8.81 -3.73
C CYS A 63 -7.96 7.66 -3.93
N PHE A 64 -9.12 7.70 -3.26
CA PHE A 64 -10.18 6.67 -3.41
C PHE A 64 -11.11 6.90 -4.59
N THR A 65 -11.12 8.12 -5.14
CA THR A 65 -11.83 8.44 -6.38
C THR A 65 -10.83 8.68 -7.51
N GLU A 66 -11.16 8.25 -8.72
CA GLU A 66 -10.38 8.64 -9.90
C GLU A 66 -10.50 10.15 -10.11
N GLN A 67 -9.35 10.80 -10.30
CA GLN A 67 -9.34 12.15 -10.83
C GLN A 67 -9.82 12.07 -12.27
N SER A 68 -11.05 12.52 -12.54
CA SER A 68 -11.43 12.84 -13.90
C SER A 68 -10.71 14.14 -14.28
N ASP A 69 -9.47 14.00 -14.74
CA ASP A 69 -8.79 15.07 -15.46
C ASP A 69 -9.52 15.28 -16.79
N GLN A 70 -10.57 16.11 -16.75
CA GLN A 70 -11.20 16.68 -17.93
C GLN A 70 -10.26 17.74 -18.51
N ALA A 71 -9.18 17.28 -19.14
CA ALA A 71 -8.30 18.12 -19.95
C ALA A 71 -7.99 17.43 -21.29
N GLY A 72 -8.79 17.75 -22.31
CA GLY A 72 -8.43 17.60 -23.72
C GLY A 72 -8.56 16.21 -24.30
N GLY A 73 -9.60 15.99 -25.12
CA GLY A 73 -9.72 14.76 -25.90
C GLY A 73 -8.53 14.57 -26.85
N GLN A 74 -7.89 13.41 -26.77
CA GLN A 74 -7.13 12.80 -27.86
C GLN A 74 -7.03 11.29 -27.68
N GLN A 75 -6.91 10.60 -28.81
CA GLN A 75 -7.17 9.19 -29.04
C GLN A 75 -6.49 8.24 -28.06
N THR A 76 -7.22 7.18 -27.70
CA THR A 76 -6.78 6.01 -26.95
C THR A 76 -5.48 5.43 -27.52
N GLN A 77 -4.34 5.82 -26.95
CA GLN A 77 -3.10 5.07 -27.07
C GLN A 77 -3.13 3.94 -26.05
N LEU A 78 -2.85 2.72 -26.52
CA LEU A 78 -2.66 1.54 -25.67
C LEU A 78 -1.64 1.86 -24.56
N SER A 79 -1.89 1.39 -23.35
CA SER A 79 -0.98 1.56 -22.22
C SER A 79 0.41 1.00 -22.54
N PRO A 80 1.51 1.53 -21.95
CA PRO A 80 2.87 1.01 -22.18
C PRO A 80 2.98 -0.50 -21.93
N MET A 81 2.22 -1.04 -20.98
CA MET A 81 2.11 -2.48 -20.70
C MET A 81 1.48 -3.28 -21.85
N GLN A 82 0.47 -2.74 -22.52
CA GLN A 82 -0.16 -3.37 -23.68
C GLN A 82 0.76 -3.32 -24.90
N GLN A 83 1.45 -2.20 -25.11
CA GLN A 83 2.44 -2.07 -26.20
C GLN A 83 3.61 -3.05 -26.01
N LEU A 84 4.14 -3.17 -24.79
CA LEU A 84 5.20 -4.14 -24.48
C LEU A 84 4.74 -5.60 -24.67
N HIS A 85 3.46 -5.88 -24.39
CA HIS A 85 2.89 -7.21 -24.55
C HIS A 85 2.76 -7.59 -26.03
N GLU A 86 2.31 -6.66 -26.88
CA GLU A 86 2.23 -6.84 -28.34
C GLU A 86 3.62 -6.97 -28.97
N GLU A 87 4.57 -6.09 -28.62
CA GLU A 87 5.96 -6.19 -29.11
C GLU A 87 6.62 -7.52 -28.70
N ARG A 88 6.27 -8.07 -27.53
CA ARG A 88 6.74 -9.40 -27.10
C ARG A 88 6.05 -10.54 -27.84
N GLN A 89 4.75 -10.44 -28.15
CA GLN A 89 4.06 -11.44 -28.95
C GLN A 89 4.64 -11.53 -30.36
N GLU A 90 4.99 -10.38 -30.97
CA GLU A 90 5.66 -10.35 -32.27
C GLU A 90 7.10 -10.90 -32.20
N ARG A 91 7.86 -10.57 -31.14
CA ARG A 91 9.21 -11.14 -30.94
C ARG A 91 9.21 -12.64 -30.62
N MET A 92 8.17 -13.17 -29.98
CA MET A 92 8.02 -14.61 -29.75
C MET A 92 7.67 -15.39 -31.03
N GLN A 93 6.93 -14.78 -31.96
CA GLN A 93 6.62 -15.41 -33.26
C GLN A 93 7.81 -15.39 -34.23
N MET A 94 8.79 -14.53 -34.00
CA MET A 94 9.97 -14.34 -34.85
C MET A 94 11.26 -14.86 -34.18
N GLN A 95 11.31 -16.15 -33.83
CA GLN A 95 12.59 -16.85 -33.56
C GLN A 95 12.91 -17.87 -34.67
N PRO A 96 14.14 -17.88 -35.24
CA PRO A 96 14.52 -18.89 -36.22
C PRO A 96 14.69 -20.25 -35.54
N GLN A 97 13.96 -21.27 -36.02
CA GLN A 97 14.18 -22.66 -35.60
C GLN A 97 15.55 -23.15 -36.06
N VAL A 98 16.49 -23.28 -35.12
CA VAL A 98 17.74 -24.00 -35.33
C VAL A 98 17.45 -25.49 -35.27
N GLN A 99 17.45 -26.17 -36.42
CA GLN A 99 17.34 -27.62 -36.53
C GLN A 99 18.63 -28.29 -36.03
N THR A 100 18.57 -28.96 -34.88
CA THR A 100 19.51 -30.02 -34.53
C THR A 100 18.86 -31.38 -34.74
N GLN A 101 19.38 -32.12 -35.72
CA GLN A 101 19.03 -33.51 -35.99
C GLN A 101 19.48 -34.41 -34.82
N GLN A 102 18.55 -35.16 -34.21
CA GLN A 102 18.87 -36.40 -33.52
C GLN A 102 17.76 -37.43 -33.74
N SER A 103 18.20 -38.58 -34.25
CA SER A 103 17.41 -39.73 -34.68
C SER A 103 16.96 -40.57 -33.48
N SER A 104 15.66 -40.89 -33.41
CA SER A 104 15.16 -42.02 -32.63
C SER A 104 14.03 -42.72 -33.38
N ARG A 105 14.40 -43.73 -34.18
CA ARG A 105 13.48 -44.65 -34.85
C ARG A 105 12.93 -45.67 -33.84
N LEU A 106 11.60 -45.85 -33.83
CA LEU A 106 10.95 -47.01 -33.19
C LEU A 106 11.19 -48.28 -34.04
N PRO A 107 11.51 -49.45 -33.42
CA PRO A 107 11.74 -50.69 -34.15
C PRO A 107 10.49 -51.27 -34.85
N PRO A 108 10.61 -51.88 -36.04
CA PRO A 108 9.49 -52.29 -36.90
C PRO A 108 8.53 -53.37 -36.36
N TYR A 109 8.81 -53.98 -35.20
CA TYR A 109 7.96 -55.04 -34.64
C TYR A 109 6.75 -54.50 -33.85
N LEU A 110 6.78 -53.23 -33.44
CA LEU A 110 5.70 -52.58 -32.69
C LEU A 110 4.57 -52.02 -33.57
N LEU A 111 4.74 -52.01 -34.90
CA LEU A 111 3.71 -51.55 -35.86
C LEU A 111 2.64 -52.60 -36.17
N LYS A 112 2.73 -53.82 -35.61
CA LYS A 112 1.84 -54.93 -35.93
C LYS A 112 0.69 -55.15 -34.94
N ILE A 113 0.58 -54.33 -33.89
CA ILE A 113 -0.46 -54.48 -32.84
C ILE A 113 -1.57 -53.42 -32.96
N LEU A 114 -1.42 -52.41 -33.82
CA LEU A 114 -2.38 -51.29 -33.97
C LEU A 114 -3.13 -51.29 -35.31
N LYS A 115 -3.27 -52.45 -35.97
CA LYS A 115 -3.94 -52.53 -37.29
C LYS A 115 -5.00 -53.62 -37.47
N ASP A 116 -5.49 -54.20 -36.38
CA ASP A 116 -6.68 -55.07 -36.39
C ASP A 116 -7.66 -54.58 -35.33
N LYS A 117 -8.57 -53.67 -35.73
CA LYS A 117 -9.94 -53.47 -35.20
C LYS A 117 -10.52 -52.13 -35.70
N THR A 118 -10.85 -52.08 -36.98
CA THR A 118 -11.87 -51.18 -37.52
C THR A 118 -12.43 -51.88 -38.74
N ASP A 119 -13.62 -52.47 -38.57
CA ASP A 119 -14.65 -52.67 -39.59
C ASP A 119 -15.76 -53.48 -38.91
N ASP A 120 -16.88 -52.83 -38.56
CA ASP A 120 -18.19 -53.31 -39.00
C ASP A 120 -19.36 -52.38 -38.65
N ALA A 121 -20.31 -52.40 -39.59
CA ALA A 121 -21.70 -51.97 -39.54
C ALA A 121 -22.05 -50.48 -39.75
N ASN A 122 -22.53 -50.22 -40.97
CA ASN A 122 -23.28 -49.05 -41.41
C ASN A 122 -24.67 -49.50 -41.90
N LYS A 123 -25.73 -48.70 -41.63
CA LYS A 123 -27.03 -48.51 -42.34
C LYS A 123 -28.29 -48.65 -41.45
N THR A 124 -29.08 -47.56 -41.37
CA THR A 124 -30.37 -47.37 -42.09
C THR A 124 -30.88 -45.92 -41.97
N ASP A 125 -31.60 -45.49 -43.00
CA ASP A 125 -32.11 -44.14 -43.32
C ASP A 125 -33.43 -43.72 -42.63
N ASP A 126 -33.78 -42.44 -42.87
CA ASP A 126 -35.09 -41.75 -42.87
C ASP A 126 -35.75 -41.35 -41.53
N ASP A 127 -35.86 -40.04 -41.25
CA ASP A 127 -37.02 -39.21 -41.62
C ASP A 127 -36.88 -37.76 -41.10
N ALA A 128 -37.57 -36.84 -41.76
CA ALA A 128 -37.45 -35.39 -41.69
C ALA A 128 -38.19 -34.72 -40.50
N SER A 129 -37.89 -33.41 -40.37
CA SER A 129 -38.64 -32.36 -39.67
C SER A 129 -38.30 -32.08 -38.19
N LYS A 130 -37.53 -31.00 -37.96
CA LYS A 130 -38.03 -29.74 -37.39
C LYS A 130 -36.91 -28.70 -37.33
N ILE A 131 -37.19 -27.59 -38.00
CA ILE A 131 -36.45 -26.33 -37.96
C ILE A 131 -36.99 -25.59 -36.74
N ASP A 132 -36.12 -25.21 -35.81
CA ASP A 132 -36.39 -24.13 -34.86
C ASP A 132 -35.19 -23.16 -34.90
N ASP A 133 -35.51 -21.94 -35.33
CA ASP A 133 -34.67 -20.74 -35.31
C ASP A 133 -34.10 -20.48 -33.91
N VAL A 134 -32.78 -20.36 -33.80
CA VAL A 134 -32.17 -19.55 -32.75
C VAL A 134 -31.19 -18.58 -33.41
N SER A 135 -31.68 -17.35 -33.57
CA SER A 135 -30.90 -16.19 -33.93
C SER A 135 -29.80 -15.94 -32.88
N SER A 136 -28.59 -15.79 -33.39
CA SER A 136 -27.46 -15.09 -32.81
C SER A 136 -27.83 -13.94 -31.85
N ASN A 137 -27.40 -14.05 -30.61
CA ASN A 137 -27.14 -12.90 -29.74
C ASN A 137 -25.67 -12.96 -29.32
N ASP A 138 -24.84 -12.33 -30.14
CA ASP A 138 -23.44 -12.05 -29.87
C ASP A 138 -23.42 -10.85 -28.92
N SER A 139 -23.31 -11.11 -27.62
CA SER A 139 -23.17 -10.07 -26.59
C SER A 139 -21.74 -10.14 -26.05
N GLN A 140 -20.86 -9.30 -26.59
CA GLN A 140 -19.58 -8.99 -25.98
C GLN A 140 -19.78 -8.56 -24.52
N PRO A 141 -18.89 -8.93 -23.59
CA PRO A 141 -18.95 -8.38 -22.24
C PRO A 141 -18.54 -6.91 -22.29
N GLN A 142 -19.53 -6.01 -22.24
CA GLN A 142 -19.28 -4.62 -21.88
C GLN A 142 -18.70 -4.60 -20.46
N CYS A 143 -17.53 -3.97 -20.31
CA CYS A 143 -16.96 -3.67 -19.00
C CYS A 143 -18.01 -2.95 -18.14
N GLU A 144 -18.35 -3.55 -17.00
CA GLU A 144 -19.11 -2.89 -15.92
C GLU A 144 -18.21 -1.83 -15.25
N LEU A 145 -17.98 -0.72 -15.95
CA LEU A 145 -17.39 0.48 -15.39
C LEU A 145 -18.57 1.32 -14.85
N ASN A 146 -18.66 1.44 -13.51
CA ASN A 146 -19.59 2.26 -12.69
C ASN A 146 -20.38 1.48 -11.62
N LYS A 147 -19.72 0.61 -10.84
CA LYS A 147 -20.19 0.36 -9.46
C LYS A 147 -19.54 1.41 -8.55
N PRO A 148 -20.28 2.07 -7.64
CA PRO A 148 -19.65 2.85 -6.59
C PRO A 148 -18.72 1.91 -5.81
N VAL A 149 -17.43 2.23 -5.84
CA VAL A 149 -16.40 1.47 -5.11
C VAL A 149 -16.70 1.63 -3.63
N ASP A 150 -17.10 0.54 -2.97
CA ASP A 150 -17.18 0.51 -1.52
C ASP A 150 -15.78 0.32 -0.96
N VAL A 151 -15.07 1.44 -0.84
CA VAL A 151 -13.69 1.48 -0.36
C VAL A 151 -13.53 0.86 1.03
N HIS A 152 -14.58 0.90 1.86
CA HIS A 152 -14.53 0.35 3.22
C HIS A 152 -14.56 -1.18 3.19
N ALA A 153 -15.40 -1.78 2.34
CA ALA A 153 -15.36 -3.22 2.07
C ALA A 153 -14.00 -3.68 1.49
N ASP A 154 -13.39 -2.86 0.63
CA ASP A 154 -12.06 -3.12 0.08
C ASP A 154 -10.95 -3.03 1.13
N PHE A 155 -11.04 -2.11 2.10
CA PHE A 155 -10.17 -2.10 3.28
C PHE A 155 -10.34 -3.36 4.12
N SER A 156 -11.58 -3.79 4.35
CA SER A 156 -11.89 -5.00 5.11
C SER A 156 -11.27 -6.25 4.50
N LYS A 157 -11.33 -6.35 3.16
CA LYS A 157 -10.65 -7.40 2.38
C LYS A 157 -9.13 -7.33 2.57
N LEU A 158 -8.52 -6.15 2.37
CA LEU A 158 -7.08 -5.96 2.53
C LEU A 158 -6.59 -6.27 3.96
N LEU A 159 -7.30 -5.80 4.99
CA LEU A 159 -7.01 -6.08 6.39
C LEU A 159 -7.09 -7.58 6.71
N SER A 160 -8.01 -8.31 6.07
CA SER A 160 -8.14 -9.75 6.23
C SER A 160 -7.04 -10.52 5.51
N GLU A 161 -6.57 -10.03 4.36
CA GLU A 161 -5.42 -10.59 3.64
C GLU A 161 -4.09 -10.39 4.39
N LEU A 162 -3.92 -9.25 5.06
CA LEU A 162 -2.71 -8.93 5.83
C LEU A 162 -2.65 -9.64 7.20
N ASN A 163 -3.79 -9.92 7.83
CA ASN A 163 -3.84 -10.60 9.14
C ASN A 163 -3.86 -12.14 9.05
N LYS A 164 -3.18 -12.73 8.06
CA LYS A 164 -3.09 -14.20 7.92
C LYS A 164 -2.17 -14.79 9.00
N ASN A 165 -2.67 -15.81 9.71
CA ASN A 165 -1.98 -16.41 10.87
C ASN A 165 -0.79 -17.32 10.51
N ASP A 166 -0.64 -17.71 9.24
CA ASP A 166 0.38 -18.63 8.73
C ASP A 166 1.60 -17.93 8.12
N ALA A 167 1.66 -16.60 8.23
CA ALA A 167 2.77 -15.81 7.70
C ALA A 167 4.10 -16.14 8.41
N PRO A 168 5.23 -16.26 7.68
CA PRO A 168 6.56 -16.50 8.25
C PRO A 168 7.21 -15.25 8.88
N TYR A 169 6.41 -14.23 9.17
CA TYR A 169 6.77 -12.96 9.81
C TYR A 169 5.69 -12.58 10.81
N ALA A 170 6.04 -11.73 11.79
CA ALA A 170 5.05 -11.17 12.70
C ALA A 170 4.46 -9.90 12.07
N LEU A 171 3.15 -9.90 11.84
CA LEU A 171 2.38 -8.73 11.42
C LEU A 171 1.15 -8.61 12.32
N SER A 172 0.97 -7.44 12.90
CA SER A 172 -0.20 -7.14 13.74
C SER A 172 -0.80 -5.81 13.30
N LEU A 173 -2.11 -5.81 13.11
CA LEU A 173 -2.91 -4.66 12.72
C LEU A 173 -4.08 -4.54 13.69
N ALA A 174 -4.22 -3.37 14.32
CA ALA A 174 -5.27 -3.13 15.28
C ALA A 174 -5.89 -1.74 15.10
N ASN A 175 -7.21 -1.69 15.17
CA ASN A 175 -8.00 -0.48 15.11
C ASN A 175 -8.84 -0.35 16.37
N ARG A 176 -9.03 0.86 16.89
CA ARG A 176 -9.90 1.13 18.04
C ARG A 176 -10.47 2.54 18.00
N LEU A 177 -11.69 2.69 18.51
CA LEU A 177 -12.33 3.97 18.75
C LEU A 177 -12.41 4.21 20.25
N TYR A 178 -12.11 5.43 20.69
CA TYR A 178 -12.34 5.89 22.06
C TYR A 178 -13.34 7.02 22.01
N GLY A 179 -14.54 6.80 22.54
CA GLY A 179 -15.64 7.75 22.48
C GLY A 179 -16.04 8.27 23.86
N GLU A 180 -16.32 9.56 23.95
CA GLU A 180 -16.84 10.21 25.15
C GLU A 180 -18.15 9.54 25.59
N LYS A 181 -18.18 9.02 26.82
CA LYS A 181 -19.28 8.23 27.39
C LYS A 181 -20.64 8.93 27.40
N SER A 182 -20.63 10.26 27.48
CA SER A 182 -21.86 11.06 27.47
C SER A 182 -22.34 11.42 26.06
N TYR A 183 -21.60 11.00 25.02
CA TYR A 183 -21.87 11.36 23.64
C TYR A 183 -22.54 10.21 22.89
N GLN A 184 -23.56 10.53 22.08
CA GLN A 184 -24.30 9.54 21.30
C GLN A 184 -23.80 9.54 19.86
N PHE A 185 -23.11 8.45 19.49
CA PHE A 185 -22.74 8.19 18.10
C PHE A 185 -23.86 7.45 17.38
N ILE A 186 -23.93 7.62 16.06
CA ILE A 186 -24.85 6.88 15.21
C ILE A 186 -24.51 5.39 15.25
N GLU A 187 -25.51 4.54 15.53
CA GLU A 187 -25.32 3.10 15.69
C GLU A 187 -24.85 2.43 14.40
N GLU A 188 -25.34 2.88 13.24
CA GLU A 188 -24.93 2.40 11.92
C GLU A 188 -23.43 2.64 11.67
N PHE A 189 -22.93 3.84 11.98
CA PHE A 189 -21.50 4.13 11.91
C PHE A 189 -20.66 3.19 12.78
N LEU A 190 -21.09 2.92 14.02
CA LEU A 190 -20.38 1.99 14.90
C LEU A 190 -20.42 0.55 14.37
N ALA A 191 -21.54 0.14 13.76
CA ALA A 191 -21.69 -1.18 13.16
C ALA A 191 -20.76 -1.35 11.94
N ASP A 192 -20.68 -0.35 11.07
CA ASP A 192 -19.84 -0.37 9.87
C ASP A 192 -18.35 -0.32 10.24
N ILE A 193 -17.96 0.52 11.19
CA ILE A 193 -16.59 0.52 11.73
C ILE A 193 -16.19 -0.86 12.27
N LYS A 194 -17.08 -1.51 13.03
CA LYS A 194 -16.83 -2.84 13.58
C LYS A 194 -16.72 -3.89 12.49
N LYS A 195 -17.57 -3.81 11.46
CA LYS A 195 -17.61 -4.73 10.33
C LYS A 195 -16.37 -4.59 9.43
N GLU A 196 -16.06 -3.37 9.01
CA GLU A 196 -15.07 -3.12 7.96
C GLU A 196 -13.64 -2.97 8.51
N TYR A 197 -13.49 -2.44 9.72
CA TYR A 197 -12.17 -2.17 10.33
C TYR A 197 -11.84 -3.04 11.53
N LYS A 198 -12.78 -3.91 11.97
CA LYS A 198 -12.65 -4.74 13.18
C LYS A 198 -12.33 -3.89 14.42
N ALA A 199 -12.81 -2.64 14.43
CA ALA A 199 -12.57 -1.68 15.50
C ALA A 199 -13.79 -1.62 16.41
N GLU A 200 -13.56 -1.62 17.72
CA GLU A 200 -14.64 -1.47 18.71
C GLU A 200 -14.56 -0.10 19.36
N LEU A 201 -15.73 0.39 19.80
CA LEU A 201 -15.86 1.59 20.60
C LEU A 201 -15.59 1.29 22.06
N GLU A 202 -14.58 1.94 22.62
CA GLU A 202 -14.33 2.01 24.05
C GLU A 202 -14.91 3.31 24.61
N SER A 203 -15.83 3.19 25.57
CA SER A 203 -16.47 4.33 26.21
C SER A 203 -15.57 4.90 27.30
N VAL A 204 -15.24 6.19 27.21
CA VAL A 204 -14.23 6.87 28.06
C VAL A 204 -14.72 8.25 28.53
N ASP A 205 -14.06 8.84 29.54
CA ASP A 205 -14.42 10.16 30.10
C ASP A 205 -13.40 11.23 29.68
N PHE A 206 -13.53 11.77 28.47
CA PHE A 206 -12.71 12.90 28.02
C PHE A 206 -13.07 14.18 28.79
N LYS A 207 -14.36 14.41 29.08
CA LYS A 207 -14.81 15.65 29.75
C LYS A 207 -14.15 15.88 31.11
N SER A 208 -14.00 14.83 31.91
CA SER A 208 -13.50 14.94 33.29
C SER A 208 -12.07 14.42 33.44
N SER A 209 -11.65 13.48 32.59
CA SER A 209 -10.41 12.71 32.76
C SER A 209 -9.59 12.58 31.46
N ALA A 210 -9.61 13.59 30.58
CA ALA A 210 -8.91 13.55 29.28
C ALA A 210 -7.47 13.04 29.34
N GLU A 211 -6.68 13.47 30.33
CA GLU A 211 -5.28 13.04 30.46
C GLU A 211 -5.13 11.56 30.83
N GLU A 212 -6.00 11.04 31.70
CA GLU A 212 -6.04 9.60 32.02
C GLU A 212 -6.40 8.79 30.77
N VAL A 213 -7.41 9.26 30.02
CA VAL A 213 -7.80 8.63 28.75
C VAL A 213 -6.65 8.68 27.73
N ARG A 214 -5.91 9.79 27.63
CA ARG A 214 -4.73 9.91 26.77
C ARG A 214 -3.66 8.86 27.08
N VAL A 215 -3.42 8.63 28.38
CA VAL A 215 -2.47 7.61 28.86
C VAL A 215 -2.96 6.22 28.48
N ASN A 216 -4.22 5.89 28.74
CA ASN A 216 -4.80 4.59 28.38
C ASN A 216 -4.71 4.30 26.87
N ILE A 217 -5.00 5.30 26.03
CA ILE A 217 -4.82 5.19 24.57
C ILE A 217 -3.36 4.90 24.22
N SER A 218 -2.42 5.60 24.85
CA SER A 218 -0.99 5.43 24.60
C SER A 218 -0.48 4.05 25.04
N GLU A 219 -0.93 3.54 26.18
CA GLU A 219 -0.61 2.19 26.66
C GLU A 219 -1.16 1.10 25.73
N TRP A 220 -2.38 1.29 25.21
CA TRP A 220 -2.94 0.37 24.22
C TRP A 220 -2.10 0.34 22.95
N VAL A 221 -1.73 1.51 22.40
CA VAL A 221 -0.85 1.61 21.22
C VAL A 221 0.51 0.96 21.48
N GLU A 222 1.11 1.22 22.64
CA GLU A 222 2.39 0.62 23.02
C GLU A 222 2.31 -0.90 23.03
N LYS A 223 1.22 -1.46 23.57
CA LYS A 223 0.96 -2.90 23.55
C LYS A 223 0.81 -3.46 22.14
N GLN A 224 0.03 -2.81 21.27
CA GLN A 224 -0.16 -3.27 19.88
C GLN A 224 1.14 -3.21 19.07
N THR A 225 2.03 -2.29 19.44
CA THR A 225 3.30 -2.05 18.73
C THR A 225 4.50 -2.70 19.39
N GLN A 226 4.31 -3.65 20.30
CA GLN A 226 5.39 -4.35 21.01
C GLN A 226 6.39 -3.40 21.71
N GLY A 227 5.89 -2.29 22.25
CA GLY A 227 6.70 -1.30 22.95
C GLY A 227 7.38 -0.27 22.04
N LYS A 228 7.17 -0.32 20.72
CA LYS A 228 7.91 0.52 19.77
C LYS A 228 7.31 1.90 19.55
N ILE A 229 5.98 2.04 19.63
CA ILE A 229 5.32 3.34 19.56
C ILE A 229 4.79 3.70 20.93
N LYS A 230 5.42 4.71 21.55
CA LYS A 230 5.03 5.24 22.86
C LYS A 230 4.43 6.63 22.72
N ASP A 231 3.56 7.01 23.65
CA ASP A 231 2.99 8.36 23.77
C ASP A 231 2.45 8.90 22.44
N LEU A 232 1.69 8.10 21.68
CA LEU A 232 1.16 8.48 20.36
C LEU A 232 0.57 9.90 20.39
N LEU A 233 -0.32 10.12 21.37
CA LEU A 233 -0.93 11.41 21.64
C LEU A 233 -0.05 12.19 22.63
N GLY A 234 0.51 13.30 22.18
CA GLY A 234 1.27 14.21 23.03
C GLY A 234 0.40 14.88 24.10
N LYS A 235 1.05 15.53 25.08
CA LYS A 235 0.33 16.35 26.06
C LYS A 235 -0.58 17.37 25.35
N ASN A 236 -1.80 17.54 25.84
CA ASN A 236 -2.83 18.42 25.27
C ASN A 236 -3.32 18.00 23.86
N ALA A 237 -3.03 16.79 23.40
CA ALA A 237 -3.62 16.27 22.15
C ALA A 237 -5.11 15.92 22.32
N VAL A 238 -5.57 15.73 23.56
CA VAL A 238 -6.97 15.54 23.94
C VAL A 238 -7.30 16.45 25.13
N ASP A 239 -8.55 16.82 25.25
CA ASP A 239 -9.09 17.73 26.25
C ASP A 239 -10.59 17.45 26.52
N GLY A 240 -11.24 18.29 27.33
CA GLY A 240 -12.67 18.13 27.65
C GLY A 240 -13.64 18.36 26.48
N LEU A 241 -13.16 18.92 25.35
CA LEU A 241 -13.93 19.07 24.12
C LEU A 241 -13.84 17.84 23.23
N THR A 242 -12.84 16.97 23.47
CA THR A 242 -12.68 15.71 22.75
C THR A 242 -13.93 14.85 22.89
N ARG A 243 -14.38 14.29 21.76
CA ARG A 243 -15.51 13.36 21.71
C ARG A 243 -15.10 12.01 21.17
N LEU A 244 -14.17 11.99 20.22
CA LEU A 244 -13.77 10.76 19.57
C LEU A 244 -12.27 10.78 19.27
N VAL A 245 -11.60 9.66 19.54
CA VAL A 245 -10.26 9.37 19.02
C VAL A 245 -10.32 8.05 18.27
N LEU A 246 -9.96 8.06 16.99
CA LEU A 246 -9.81 6.84 16.19
C LEU A 246 -8.32 6.52 16.06
N VAL A 247 -7.95 5.29 16.36
CA VAL A 247 -6.55 4.86 16.40
C VAL A 247 -6.35 3.64 15.53
N ASN A 248 -5.36 3.69 14.65
CA ASN A 248 -4.77 2.55 13.98
C ASN A 248 -3.36 2.31 14.53
N ALA A 249 -2.99 1.04 14.75
CA ALA A 249 -1.64 0.62 15.08
C ALA A 249 -1.23 -0.57 14.21
N ILE A 250 0.01 -0.53 13.71
CA ILE A 250 0.65 -1.58 12.90
C ILE A 250 2.00 -1.93 13.49
N TYR A 251 2.30 -3.23 13.54
CA TYR A 251 3.60 -3.77 13.90
C TYR A 251 4.01 -4.82 12.89
N PHE A 252 5.26 -4.75 12.43
CA PHE A 252 5.88 -5.70 11.54
C PHE A 252 7.24 -6.12 12.07
N LYS A 253 7.52 -7.42 12.05
CA LYS A 253 8.86 -7.96 12.24
C LYS A 253 9.09 -9.12 11.30
N GLY A 254 9.96 -8.91 10.33
CA GLY A 254 10.31 -9.88 9.30
C GLY A 254 11.81 -10.12 9.26
N ASN A 255 12.20 -11.39 9.21
CA ASN A 255 13.58 -11.75 8.95
C ASN A 255 13.87 -11.66 7.46
N TRP A 256 15.08 -11.26 7.07
CA TRP A 256 15.50 -11.35 5.68
C TRP A 256 15.41 -12.79 5.17
N ASN A 257 15.05 -12.97 3.90
CA ASN A 257 15.15 -14.28 3.26
C ASN A 257 16.62 -14.71 3.16
N GLN A 258 17.51 -13.76 2.83
CA GLN A 258 18.96 -13.91 2.88
C GLN A 258 19.51 -12.94 3.93
N LYS A 259 19.95 -13.46 5.08
CA LYS A 259 20.44 -12.63 6.20
C LYS A 259 21.87 -12.15 5.95
N PHE A 260 22.18 -11.00 6.52
CA PHE A 260 23.57 -10.57 6.65
C PHE A 260 24.25 -11.35 7.79
N ASN A 261 25.56 -11.51 7.70
CA ASN A 261 26.35 -12.07 8.78
C ASN A 261 26.96 -10.91 9.58
N GLU A 262 26.72 -10.85 10.90
CA GLU A 262 27.20 -9.76 11.76
C GLU A 262 28.73 -9.57 11.69
N LYS A 263 29.49 -10.63 11.37
CA LYS A 263 30.95 -10.54 11.21
C LYS A 263 31.40 -9.74 9.99
N ASP A 264 30.53 -9.61 8.99
CA ASP A 264 30.78 -8.88 7.74
C ASP A 264 30.32 -7.41 7.85
N THR A 265 29.70 -7.04 8.97
CA THR A 265 29.37 -5.65 9.32
C THR A 265 30.59 -4.94 9.88
N ALA A 266 30.94 -3.81 9.26
CA ALA A 266 32.05 -2.96 9.71
C ALA A 266 31.69 -1.48 9.56
N ASP A 267 32.45 -0.62 10.24
CA ASP A 267 32.33 0.82 10.04
C ASP A 267 32.65 1.19 8.58
N ALA A 268 31.85 2.07 8.00
CA ALA A 268 32.05 2.60 6.66
C ALA A 268 31.53 4.03 6.56
N ALA A 269 32.10 4.78 5.62
CA ALA A 269 31.61 6.10 5.25
C ALA A 269 30.26 6.01 4.52
N PHE A 270 29.27 6.76 5.01
CA PHE A 270 28.00 7.06 4.36
C PHE A 270 28.01 8.52 3.92
N LYS A 271 27.89 8.77 2.63
CA LYS A 271 27.85 10.13 2.07
C LYS A 271 26.44 10.68 2.22
N ILE A 272 26.28 11.76 2.98
CA ILE A 272 24.99 12.46 3.14
C ILE A 272 24.74 13.35 1.92
N ASN A 273 25.79 14.03 1.47
CA ASN A 273 25.82 14.86 0.27
C ASN A 273 27.24 14.82 -0.35
N LYS A 274 27.53 15.68 -1.33
CA LYS A 274 28.87 15.75 -1.98
C LYS A 274 30.02 16.07 -1.00
N ASN A 275 29.73 16.80 0.07
CA ASN A 275 30.73 17.35 0.99
C ASN A 275 30.75 16.66 2.36
N ASP A 276 29.59 16.16 2.80
CA ASP A 276 29.41 15.60 4.14
C ASP A 276 29.35 14.08 4.12
N THR A 277 30.10 13.48 5.05
CA THR A 277 30.18 12.04 5.23
C THR A 277 30.08 11.72 6.71
N LYS A 278 29.36 10.65 7.03
CA LYS A 278 29.20 10.13 8.38
C LYS A 278 29.62 8.66 8.44
N GLU A 279 30.26 8.26 9.54
CA GLU A 279 30.57 6.86 9.77
C GLU A 279 29.32 6.11 10.25
N VAL A 280 29.05 4.94 9.66
CA VAL A 280 27.92 4.07 9.98
C VAL A 280 28.35 2.60 10.02
N LYS A 281 27.61 1.76 10.74
CA LYS A 281 27.76 0.31 10.63
C LYS A 281 27.15 -0.15 9.32
N MET A 282 27.99 -0.62 8.40
CA MET A 282 27.60 -1.06 7.06
C MET A 282 27.60 -2.58 7.00
N MET A 283 26.40 -3.16 6.85
CA MET A 283 26.20 -4.59 6.68
C MET A 283 26.53 -4.97 5.24
N ARG A 284 27.15 -6.13 5.02
CA ARG A 284 27.54 -6.60 3.68
C ARG A 284 27.13 -8.05 3.45
N LEU A 285 26.62 -8.34 2.26
CA LEU A 285 26.38 -9.71 1.82
C LEU A 285 26.47 -9.79 0.29
N THR A 286 26.91 -10.94 -0.23
CA THR A 286 26.85 -11.23 -1.68
C THR A 286 25.83 -12.34 -1.90
N SER A 287 24.81 -12.07 -2.72
CA SER A 287 23.78 -13.06 -3.05
C SER A 287 23.04 -12.64 -4.31
N THR A 288 22.11 -13.49 -4.77
CA THR A 288 21.23 -13.21 -5.89
C THR A 288 19.97 -12.49 -5.41
N PHE A 289 19.66 -11.34 -6.02
CA PHE A 289 18.45 -10.58 -5.75
C PHE A 289 17.81 -10.07 -7.05
N PRO A 290 16.50 -9.80 -7.05
CA PRO A 290 15.86 -9.05 -8.12
C PRO A 290 16.35 -7.60 -8.13
N VAL A 291 16.90 -7.18 -9.26
CA VAL A 291 17.41 -5.81 -9.48
C VAL A 291 16.85 -5.26 -10.77
N ALA A 292 16.31 -4.04 -10.72
CA ALA A 292 15.99 -3.23 -11.89
C ALA A 292 17.01 -2.09 -12.04
N VAL A 293 17.31 -1.73 -13.29
CA VAL A 293 18.11 -0.55 -13.62
C VAL A 293 17.17 0.44 -14.29
N ILE A 294 17.24 1.71 -13.89
CA ILE A 294 16.45 2.82 -14.43
C ILE A 294 17.41 3.79 -15.12
N PRO A 295 17.70 3.62 -16.43
CA PRO A 295 18.70 4.42 -17.12
C PRO A 295 18.37 5.91 -17.16
N GLU A 296 17.09 6.29 -17.25
CA GLU A 296 16.69 7.72 -17.29
C GLU A 296 17.01 8.48 -15.99
N LEU A 297 17.28 7.76 -14.90
CA LEU A 297 17.60 8.29 -13.58
C LEU A 297 19.03 7.99 -13.11
N ASN A 298 19.80 7.18 -13.84
CA ASN A 298 21.04 6.58 -13.31
C ASN A 298 20.79 5.94 -11.95
N CYS A 299 19.71 5.14 -11.83
CA CYS A 299 19.25 4.59 -10.55
C CYS A 299 19.11 3.07 -10.64
N ARG A 300 19.38 2.38 -9.53
CA ARG A 300 19.11 0.95 -9.36
C ARG A 300 18.02 0.75 -8.32
N VAL A 301 17.18 -0.25 -8.54
CA VAL A 301 16.17 -0.70 -7.57
C VAL A 301 16.51 -2.12 -7.15
N LEU A 302 16.89 -2.29 -5.88
CA LEU A 302 17.12 -3.59 -5.28
C LEU A 302 15.86 -4.04 -4.54
N GLU A 303 15.40 -5.27 -4.79
CA GLU A 303 14.39 -5.92 -3.98
C GLU A 303 15.03 -6.92 -3.02
N MET A 304 14.79 -6.74 -1.72
CA MET A 304 15.24 -7.64 -0.66
C MET A 304 14.03 -8.34 -0.04
N PRO A 305 13.73 -9.59 -0.42
CA PRO A 305 12.61 -10.34 0.14
C PRO A 305 12.83 -10.69 1.61
N TYR A 306 11.77 -10.60 2.41
CA TYR A 306 11.71 -11.23 3.73
C TYR A 306 11.44 -12.74 3.59
N LYS A 307 11.67 -13.49 4.68
CA LYS A 307 11.34 -14.91 4.75
C LYS A 307 9.90 -15.13 4.30
N GLY A 308 9.66 -16.14 3.46
CA GLY A 308 8.36 -16.39 2.82
C GLY A 308 8.17 -15.73 1.45
N LYS A 309 8.90 -14.64 1.18
CA LYS A 309 8.82 -13.84 -0.04
C LYS A 309 7.46 -13.18 -0.30
N ASP A 310 6.58 -13.13 0.71
CA ASP A 310 5.30 -12.41 0.64
C ASP A 310 5.49 -10.88 0.71
N LEU A 311 6.53 -10.46 1.44
CA LEU A 311 6.91 -9.07 1.65
C LEU A 311 8.38 -8.86 1.25
N SER A 312 8.71 -7.66 0.80
CA SER A 312 10.07 -7.27 0.45
C SER A 312 10.33 -5.80 0.80
N MET A 313 11.60 -5.45 0.97
CA MET A 313 12.06 -4.06 0.99
C MET A 313 12.55 -3.69 -0.40
N LEU A 314 12.11 -2.55 -0.92
CA LEU A 314 12.58 -1.97 -2.18
C LEU A 314 13.51 -0.81 -1.86
N ILE A 315 14.71 -0.81 -2.44
CA ILE A 315 15.72 0.23 -2.23
C ILE A 315 16.02 0.87 -3.58
N PHE A 316 15.62 2.13 -3.73
CA PHE A 316 15.97 2.96 -4.87
C PHE A 316 17.26 3.70 -4.55
N LEU A 317 18.30 3.48 -5.35
CA LEU A 317 19.62 4.04 -5.13
C LEU A 317 20.16 4.66 -6.43
N PRO A 318 20.24 5.99 -6.53
CA PRO A 318 21.01 6.65 -7.58
C PRO A 318 22.47 6.20 -7.57
N ASP A 319 23.08 6.11 -8.74
CA ASP A 319 24.44 5.61 -8.91
C ASP A 319 25.48 6.58 -8.31
N GLN A 320 25.16 7.88 -8.28
CA GLN A 320 25.98 8.95 -7.72
C GLN A 320 25.10 10.08 -7.16
N ILE A 321 25.70 10.91 -6.29
CA ILE A 321 25.11 12.18 -5.83
C ILE A 321 25.41 13.25 -6.88
N GLU A 322 24.47 13.46 -7.82
CA GLU A 322 24.63 14.39 -8.96
C GLU A 322 24.27 15.84 -8.59
N ASP A 323 23.29 16.05 -7.72
CA ASP A 323 22.84 17.36 -7.24
C ASP A 323 23.66 17.87 -6.03
N ASP A 324 23.37 19.09 -5.59
CA ASP A 324 24.10 19.74 -4.49
C ASP A 324 23.48 19.45 -3.11
N SER A 325 22.45 18.61 -3.06
CA SER A 325 21.79 18.13 -1.85
C SER A 325 22.08 16.64 -1.63
N THR A 326 21.08 15.77 -1.67
CA THR A 326 21.17 14.35 -1.28
C THR A 326 21.48 13.40 -2.44
N GLY A 327 21.36 13.86 -3.69
CA GLY A 327 21.41 13.01 -4.89
C GLY A 327 20.04 12.44 -5.29
N LEU A 328 18.97 12.76 -4.56
CA LEU A 328 17.64 12.17 -4.74
C LEU A 328 16.64 13.07 -5.49
N GLU A 329 16.95 14.34 -5.75
CA GLU A 329 15.98 15.31 -6.28
C GLU A 329 15.35 14.86 -7.61
N LYS A 330 16.17 14.28 -8.49
CA LYS A 330 15.70 13.77 -9.80
C LYS A 330 14.82 12.53 -9.67
N LEU A 331 15.08 11.68 -8.67
CA LEU A 331 14.25 10.51 -8.38
C LEU A 331 12.91 10.98 -7.82
N GLU A 332 12.92 11.82 -6.79
CA GLU A 332 11.72 12.32 -6.10
C GLU A 332 10.78 13.06 -7.06
N SER A 333 11.34 13.93 -7.92
CA SER A 333 10.55 14.69 -8.91
C SER A 333 9.90 13.83 -10.00
N LYS A 334 10.44 12.63 -10.28
CA LYS A 334 9.91 11.71 -11.31
C LYS A 334 9.14 10.52 -10.75
N LEU A 335 9.12 10.32 -9.44
CA LEU A 335 8.48 9.18 -8.80
C LEU A 335 6.96 9.35 -8.74
N THR A 336 6.29 9.05 -9.86
CA THR A 336 4.82 8.92 -9.94
C THR A 336 4.38 7.49 -9.65
N TYR A 337 3.08 7.25 -9.49
CA TYR A 337 2.55 5.90 -9.30
C TYR A 337 2.86 4.98 -10.48
N GLU A 338 2.69 5.47 -11.70
CA GLU A 338 2.96 4.74 -12.94
C GLU A 338 4.44 4.35 -13.01
N LYS A 339 5.33 5.30 -12.69
CA LYS A 339 6.77 5.05 -12.61
C LYS A 339 7.13 4.09 -11.49
N PHE A 340 6.51 4.20 -10.31
CA PHE A 340 6.72 3.25 -9.23
C PHE A 340 6.32 1.83 -9.64
N VAL A 341 5.15 1.64 -10.26
CA VAL A 341 4.70 0.32 -10.76
C VAL A 341 5.62 -0.21 -11.86
N GLU A 342 6.01 0.64 -12.82
CA GLU A 342 6.95 0.30 -13.89
C GLU A 342 8.29 -0.19 -13.30
N TRP A 343 8.90 0.62 -12.44
CA TRP A 343 10.24 0.37 -11.87
C TRP A 343 10.27 -0.79 -10.86
N THR A 344 9.13 -1.19 -10.32
CA THR A 344 9.02 -2.28 -9.33
C THR A 344 8.40 -3.55 -9.89
N SER A 345 7.98 -3.55 -11.16
CA SER A 345 7.40 -4.70 -11.84
C SER A 345 8.34 -5.90 -11.84
N PRO A 346 7.84 -7.14 -11.64
CA PRO A 346 8.66 -8.34 -11.80
C PRO A 346 9.30 -8.47 -13.20
N VAL A 347 8.70 -7.85 -14.23
CA VAL A 347 9.19 -7.92 -15.61
C VAL A 347 10.41 -7.01 -15.83
N THR A 348 10.56 -5.94 -15.05
CA THR A 348 11.70 -5.02 -15.14
C THR A 348 12.88 -5.45 -14.29
N LYS A 349 12.67 -6.40 -13.38
CA LYS A 349 13.70 -6.95 -12.48
C LYS A 349 14.35 -8.19 -13.09
N ASN A 350 15.66 -8.29 -12.93
CA ASN A 350 16.43 -9.50 -13.22
C ASN A 350 17.05 -10.03 -11.93
N GLU A 351 17.08 -11.34 -11.77
CA GLU A 351 17.81 -12.00 -10.68
C GLU A 351 19.31 -11.92 -10.99
N ILE A 352 20.05 -11.10 -10.23
CA ILE A 352 21.48 -10.85 -10.46
C ILE A 352 22.23 -11.08 -9.15
N GLU A 353 23.40 -11.73 -9.24
CA GLU A 353 24.33 -11.80 -8.12
C GLU A 353 24.95 -10.41 -7.88
N VAL A 354 24.71 -9.86 -6.68
CA VAL A 354 25.14 -8.52 -6.31
C VAL A 354 25.76 -8.54 -4.91
N GLN A 355 26.75 -7.67 -4.70
CA GLN A 355 27.23 -7.33 -3.37
C GLN A 355 26.37 -6.19 -2.83
N VAL A 356 25.57 -6.47 -1.81
CA VAL A 356 24.75 -5.48 -1.12
C VAL A 356 25.55 -4.90 0.04
N SER A 357 25.65 -3.57 0.09
CA SER A 357 26.11 -2.82 1.27
C SER A 357 24.96 -1.96 1.77
N LEU A 358 24.43 -2.26 2.95
CA LEU A 358 23.27 -1.60 3.53
C LEU A 358 23.62 -1.13 4.95
N PRO A 359 23.42 0.16 5.29
CA PRO A 359 23.65 0.62 6.65
C PRO A 359 22.68 -0.07 7.61
N ARG A 360 23.15 -0.41 8.80
CA ARG A 360 22.29 -0.66 9.95
C ARG A 360 21.73 0.69 10.39
N PHE A 361 20.41 0.83 10.47
CA PHE A 361 19.80 2.10 10.85
C PHE A 361 18.55 1.91 11.70
N LYS A 362 18.27 2.93 12.50
CA LYS A 362 17.10 3.04 13.36
C LYS A 362 16.52 4.44 13.19
N LEU A 363 15.24 4.56 12.88
CA LEU A 363 14.52 5.82 12.72
C LEU A 363 13.25 5.82 13.58
N GLU A 364 12.94 6.98 14.16
CA GLU A 364 11.73 7.24 14.94
C GLU A 364 11.22 8.62 14.53
N GLU A 365 10.09 8.67 13.82
CA GLU A 365 9.53 9.90 13.28
C GLU A 365 8.12 10.16 13.84
N LYS A 366 7.77 11.44 13.95
CA LYS A 366 6.46 11.91 14.43
C LYS A 366 5.97 13.06 13.57
N TYR A 367 4.71 13.01 13.18
CA TYR A 367 4.05 14.03 12.37
C TYR A 367 2.73 14.48 13.01
N ASP A 368 2.46 15.79 12.99
CA ASP A 368 1.10 16.34 13.08
C ASP A 368 0.63 16.61 11.65
N MET A 369 -0.25 15.76 11.14
CA MET A 369 -0.62 15.70 9.73
C MET A 369 -1.67 16.75 9.35
N LYS A 370 -2.19 17.55 10.29
CA LYS A 370 -3.27 18.51 10.00
C LYS A 370 -2.91 19.44 8.85
N ASP A 371 -1.80 20.18 8.97
CA ASP A 371 -1.45 21.21 7.99
C ASP A 371 -1.06 20.59 6.64
N VAL A 372 -0.40 19.42 6.67
CA VAL A 372 -0.09 18.61 5.48
C VAL A 372 -1.39 18.23 4.75
N LEU A 373 -2.35 17.61 5.45
CA LEU A 373 -3.62 17.17 4.86
C LEU A 373 -4.45 18.35 4.34
N VAL A 374 -4.50 19.46 5.07
CA VAL A 374 -5.17 20.70 4.62
C VAL A 374 -4.53 21.22 3.34
N SER A 375 -3.19 21.26 3.27
CA SER A 375 -2.47 21.71 2.07
C SER A 375 -2.68 20.80 0.85
N MET A 376 -2.98 19.52 1.09
CA MET A 376 -3.34 18.56 0.04
C MET A 376 -4.81 18.66 -0.40
N GLY A 377 -5.64 19.46 0.31
CA GLY A 377 -7.02 19.74 -0.05
C GLY A 377 -8.09 19.16 0.89
N MET A 378 -7.69 18.55 2.02
CA MET A 378 -8.61 18.07 3.06
C MET A 378 -8.90 19.22 4.03
N VAL A 379 -9.70 20.20 3.60
CA VAL A 379 -9.92 21.46 4.34
C VAL A 379 -11.11 21.35 5.29
N ASP A 380 -12.27 20.95 4.77
CA ASP A 380 -13.56 21.01 5.47
C ASP A 380 -13.60 20.11 6.70
N ALA A 381 -12.89 18.97 6.68
CA ALA A 381 -12.77 18.08 7.84
C ALA A 381 -12.18 18.78 9.09
N PHE A 382 -11.38 19.83 8.89
CA PHE A 382 -10.74 20.61 9.95
C PHE A 382 -11.35 22.01 10.14
N ASP A 383 -12.39 22.36 9.39
CA ASP A 383 -13.05 23.66 9.41
C ASP A 383 -14.35 23.58 10.21
N THR A 384 -14.42 24.34 11.31
CA THR A 384 -15.56 24.32 12.24
C THR A 384 -16.89 24.77 11.64
N ALA A 385 -16.88 25.49 10.53
CA ALA A 385 -18.08 26.00 9.88
C ALA A 385 -18.54 25.13 8.70
N LYS A 386 -17.67 24.26 8.18
CA LYS A 386 -17.93 23.47 6.96
C LYS A 386 -17.93 21.97 7.19
N SER A 387 -17.32 21.51 8.28
CA SER A 387 -17.21 20.10 8.59
C SER A 387 -18.57 19.42 8.63
N ASP A 388 -18.71 18.32 7.90
CA ASP A 388 -19.91 17.49 7.89
C ASP A 388 -19.57 16.07 8.34
N PHE A 389 -19.78 15.84 9.64
CA PHE A 389 -19.65 14.57 10.34
C PHE A 389 -21.03 14.00 10.71
N SER A 390 -22.06 14.32 9.91
CA SER A 390 -23.43 13.88 10.13
C SER A 390 -23.61 12.36 10.08
N GLY A 391 -22.65 11.63 9.50
CA GLY A 391 -22.58 10.17 9.56
C GLY A 391 -22.12 9.62 10.91
N MET A 392 -21.39 10.40 11.73
CA MET A 392 -20.99 10.00 13.09
C MET A 392 -21.96 10.46 14.18
N SER A 393 -22.53 11.66 14.00
CA SER A 393 -23.36 12.34 14.99
C SER A 393 -24.56 12.98 14.32
N SER A 394 -25.77 12.66 14.81
CA SER A 394 -26.99 13.30 14.32
C SER A 394 -27.04 14.80 14.59
N ALA A 395 -26.26 15.31 15.54
CA ALA A 395 -26.15 16.74 15.82
C ALA A 395 -25.17 17.47 14.88
N ASN A 396 -24.38 16.73 14.08
CA ASN A 396 -23.36 17.26 13.17
C ASN A 396 -22.46 18.33 13.82
N ASP A 397 -22.01 18.04 15.04
CA ASP A 397 -21.30 18.93 15.95
C ASP A 397 -19.87 18.45 16.19
N LEU A 398 -19.29 17.70 15.25
CA LEU A 398 -17.91 17.23 15.30
C LEU A 398 -17.05 17.92 14.26
N VAL A 399 -15.78 18.11 14.58
CA VAL A 399 -14.73 18.53 13.65
C VAL A 399 -13.43 17.79 13.97
N LEU A 400 -12.65 17.46 12.96
CA LEU A 400 -11.32 16.89 13.15
C LEU A 400 -10.38 17.98 13.64
N SER A 401 -9.80 17.81 14.82
CA SER A 401 -8.90 18.78 15.43
C SER A 401 -7.44 18.51 15.07
N LYS A 402 -7.06 17.23 15.02
CA LYS A 402 -5.68 16.76 14.88
C LYS A 402 -5.64 15.38 14.22
N VAL A 403 -4.55 15.11 13.51
CA VAL A 403 -4.18 13.77 13.05
C VAL A 403 -2.71 13.57 13.37
N VAL A 404 -2.40 12.70 14.32
CA VAL A 404 -1.02 12.44 14.75
C VAL A 404 -0.56 11.11 14.20
N HIS A 405 0.62 11.07 13.60
CA HIS A 405 1.27 9.86 13.13
C HIS A 405 2.63 9.67 13.82
N LYS A 406 2.95 8.44 14.21
CA LYS A 406 4.29 8.04 14.65
C LYS A 406 4.71 6.79 13.94
N ALA A 407 5.97 6.71 13.56
CA ALA A 407 6.55 5.55 12.91
C ALA A 407 7.94 5.25 13.46
N PHE A 408 8.29 3.96 13.44
CA PHE A 408 9.51 3.40 13.95
C PHE A 408 10.02 2.34 12.98
N VAL A 409 11.34 2.31 12.74
CA VAL A 409 12.00 1.21 12.03
C VAL A 409 13.40 0.95 12.59
N ASP A 410 13.77 -0.31 12.66
CA ASP A 410 15.11 -0.83 12.95
C ASP A 410 15.45 -1.88 11.91
N VAL A 411 16.46 -1.57 11.08
CA VAL A 411 17.01 -2.44 10.05
C VAL A 411 18.38 -2.92 10.49
N ASN A 412 18.53 -4.24 10.56
CA ASN A 412 19.76 -4.91 10.97
C ASN A 412 19.97 -6.23 10.21
N GLU A 413 20.98 -6.99 10.62
CA GLU A 413 21.46 -8.16 9.90
C GLU A 413 20.44 -9.29 9.82
N GLU A 414 19.56 -9.38 10.82
CA GLU A 414 18.54 -10.42 10.91
C GLU A 414 17.32 -10.12 10.04
N GLY A 415 16.97 -8.84 9.90
CA GLY A 415 15.73 -8.40 9.29
C GLY A 415 15.39 -6.94 9.56
N THR A 416 14.08 -6.70 9.59
CA THR A 416 13.49 -5.40 9.92
C THR A 416 12.45 -5.57 11.01
N GLU A 417 12.47 -4.67 11.99
CA GLU A 417 11.38 -4.46 12.93
C GLU A 417 10.83 -3.04 12.71
N ALA A 418 9.56 -2.92 12.35
CA ALA A 418 8.90 -1.65 12.09
C ALA A 418 7.56 -1.56 12.83
N ALA A 419 7.18 -0.36 13.23
CA ALA A 419 5.89 -0.11 13.83
C ALA A 419 5.40 1.28 13.45
N ALA A 420 4.09 1.48 13.42
CA ALA A 420 3.51 2.80 13.30
C ALA A 420 2.16 2.85 13.99
N ALA A 421 1.73 4.06 14.35
CA ALA A 421 0.37 4.30 14.78
C ALA A 421 -0.11 5.68 14.33
N THR A 422 -1.40 5.77 14.05
CA THR A 422 -2.06 7.01 13.66
C THR A 422 -3.28 7.23 14.53
N GLY A 423 -3.45 8.44 15.05
CA GLY A 423 -4.60 8.87 15.85
C GLY A 423 -5.28 10.09 15.26
N GLY A 424 -6.56 9.97 14.90
CA GLY A 424 -7.43 11.09 14.53
C GLY A 424 -8.26 11.55 15.72
N VAL A 425 -8.21 12.84 16.07
CA VAL A 425 -8.91 13.40 17.24
C VAL A 425 -10.03 14.33 16.78
N ALA A 426 -11.27 13.98 17.06
CA ALA A 426 -12.44 14.82 16.81
C ALA A 426 -12.96 15.46 18.10
N ILE A 427 -13.27 16.75 18.02
CA ILE A 427 -13.77 17.56 19.12
C ILE A 427 -15.19 18.04 18.81
N ASN A 428 -15.92 18.40 19.86
CA ASN A 428 -17.23 19.00 19.75
C ASN A 428 -17.13 20.48 19.33
N LEU A 429 -17.98 20.91 18.41
CA LEU A 429 -18.19 22.31 18.06
C LEU A 429 -18.96 23.00 19.18
N VAL A 430 -18.24 23.73 20.02
CA VAL A 430 -18.90 24.61 21.00
C VAL A 430 -19.41 25.82 20.23
N SER A 431 -20.73 26.04 20.25
CA SER A 431 -21.32 27.30 19.79
C SER A 431 -20.66 28.45 20.58
N SER A 432 -19.93 29.32 19.88
CA SER A 432 -19.33 30.54 20.42
C SER A 432 -20.37 31.53 20.94
#